data_AF-A0AAW6D4S3-F1
#
_entry.id   AF-A0AAW6D4S3-F1
#
_cell.length_a   1.000
_cell.length_b   1.000
_cell.length_c   1.000
_cell.angle_alpha   90.00
_cell.angle_beta   90.00
_cell.angle_gamma   90.00
#
_symmetry.space_group_name_H-M   'P 1'
#
loop_
_entity.id
_entity.type
_entity.pdbx_description
1 polymer ?
#
loop_
_entity_poly.entity_id
_entity_poly.type
_entity_poly.pdbx_seq_one_letter_code
_entity_poly.pdbx_strand_id
1 'polypeptide(L)'
;MDKSISAKDQTIEELVKSINSKNVWINRITLVSPGIILLIDLILKVKGITDTSLSKLLLQIVPPLCIIVPLYQLLDLHGLVIKKQQAENEPVDIPRSARARYGRMIWKDARTNIDYTKGITLLLEHGFDTLSQKLFASLVTLTATLATVKGSISACLSYLSITLVMYLLSFWSLDQMKQNKKERKMSEYLLLTIVTLTNLLAFIFYGILVAVVYASFMPTNNFLWTYLLVSVGLVAYFGWCYRDLIKARKLRAEESIKKQENQ
;
A
#
# COMPACT_ATOMS: atom_id res chain seq x y z
N MET A 1 39.30 -0.43 15.09
CA MET A 1 37.96 -0.08 15.59
C MET A 1 37.36 0.85 14.57
N ASP A 2 36.60 0.30 13.61
CA ASP A 2 35.74 1.06 12.71
C ASP A 2 34.44 0.26 12.58
N LYS A 3 33.55 0.53 13.53
CA LYS A 3 32.14 0.14 13.49
C LYS A 3 31.39 1.31 12.84
N SER A 4 31.30 1.31 11.52
CA SER A 4 30.38 2.17 10.78
C SER A 4 29.50 1.31 9.86
N ILE A 5 28.47 0.73 10.48
CA ILE A 5 27.12 0.56 9.92
C ILE A 5 27.05 -0.01 8.49
N SER A 6 27.36 -1.30 8.35
CA SER A 6 26.90 -2.13 7.21
C SER A 6 25.65 -2.90 7.65
N ALA A 7 24.52 -2.20 7.77
CA ALA A 7 23.23 -2.82 8.01
C ALA A 7 22.43 -2.84 6.70
N LYS A 8 22.13 -4.06 6.22
CA LYS A 8 21.19 -4.45 5.16
C LYS A 8 21.66 -4.35 3.70
N ASP A 9 22.50 -5.29 3.29
CA ASP A 9 22.26 -5.99 2.02
C ASP A 9 21.54 -7.30 2.35
N GLN A 10 20.24 -7.23 2.66
CA GLN A 10 19.42 -8.44 2.64
C GLN A 10 19.22 -8.81 1.17
N THR A 11 19.57 -10.04 0.80
CA THR A 11 19.30 -10.55 -0.54
C THR A 11 17.79 -10.64 -0.77
N ILE A 12 17.35 -10.54 -2.04
CA ILE A 12 15.92 -10.66 -2.43
C ILE A 12 15.28 -11.92 -1.82
N GLU A 13 16.01 -13.04 -1.80
CA GLU A 13 15.57 -14.33 -1.25
C GLU A 13 15.35 -14.29 0.27
N GLU A 14 16.26 -13.67 1.02
CA GLU A 14 16.11 -13.51 2.47
C GLU A 14 14.88 -12.67 2.83
N LEU A 15 14.64 -11.59 2.07
CA LEU A 15 13.48 -10.73 2.28
C LEU A 15 12.18 -11.48 1.98
N VAL A 16 12.13 -12.24 0.88
CA VAL A 16 10.99 -13.11 0.54
C VAL A 16 10.72 -14.13 1.65
N LYS A 17 11.74 -14.81 2.16
CA LYS A 17 11.60 -15.77 3.26
C LYS A 17 11.07 -15.10 4.53
N SER A 18 11.58 -13.90 4.85
CA SER A 18 11.11 -13.10 5.98
C SER A 18 9.63 -12.72 5.85
N ILE A 19 9.22 -12.23 4.67
CA ILE A 19 7.83 -11.85 4.37
C ILE A 19 6.91 -13.05 4.51
N ASN A 20 7.23 -14.18 3.88
CA ASN A 20 6.41 -15.39 3.94
C ASN A 20 6.24 -15.89 5.38
N SER A 21 7.32 -15.90 6.17
CA SER A 21 7.26 -16.28 7.59
C SER A 21 6.36 -15.35 8.40
N LYS A 22 6.49 -14.03 8.20
CA LYS A 22 5.64 -13.02 8.87
C LYS A 22 4.18 -13.15 8.47
N ASN A 23 3.88 -13.41 7.20
CA ASN A 23 2.52 -13.60 6.72
C ASN A 23 1.81 -14.77 7.44
N VAL A 24 2.51 -15.89 7.65
CA VAL A 24 1.97 -17.02 8.42
C VAL A 24 1.65 -16.62 9.86
N TRP A 25 2.56 -15.89 10.52
CA TRP A 25 2.34 -15.40 11.88
C TRP A 25 1.19 -14.40 11.96
N ILE A 26 1.13 -13.43 11.06
CA ILE A 26 0.03 -12.46 10.96
C ILE A 26 -1.29 -13.19 10.74
N ASN A 27 -1.31 -14.23 9.91
CA ASN A 27 -2.53 -15.01 9.71
C ASN A 27 -3.06 -15.59 11.01
N ARG A 28 -2.19 -16.16 11.83
CA ARG A 28 -2.56 -16.68 13.14
C ARG A 28 -3.01 -15.57 14.09
N ILE A 29 -2.25 -14.48 14.19
CA ILE A 29 -2.55 -13.37 15.09
C ILE A 29 -3.89 -12.74 14.73
N THR A 30 -4.11 -12.37 13.46
CA THR A 30 -5.35 -11.72 13.01
C THR A 30 -6.60 -12.58 13.20
N LEU A 31 -6.45 -13.91 13.19
CA LEU A 31 -7.56 -14.83 13.41
C LEU A 31 -7.93 -14.93 14.90
N VAL A 32 -6.93 -14.99 15.78
CA VAL A 32 -7.12 -15.24 17.22
C VAL A 32 -7.27 -13.94 18.01
N SER A 33 -6.70 -12.82 17.54
CA SER A 33 -6.68 -11.55 18.27
C SER A 33 -8.07 -11.02 18.63
N PRO A 34 -9.10 -11.06 17.75
CA PRO A 34 -10.43 -10.58 18.15
C PRO A 34 -10.99 -11.38 19.33
N GLY A 35 -10.77 -12.70 19.35
CA GLY A 35 -11.21 -13.59 20.42
C GLY A 35 -10.50 -13.32 21.75
N ILE A 36 -9.17 -13.16 21.72
CA ILE A 36 -8.39 -12.82 22.93
C ILE A 36 -8.82 -11.46 23.49
N ILE A 37 -9.00 -10.46 22.63
CA ILE A 37 -9.38 -9.11 23.06
C ILE A 37 -10.79 -9.10 23.67
N LEU A 38 -11.73 -9.84 23.06
CA LEU A 38 -13.06 -10.03 23.61
C LEU A 38 -13.02 -10.74 24.97
N LEU A 39 -12.22 -11.80 25.10
CA LEU A 39 -12.07 -12.54 26.34
C LEU A 39 -11.52 -11.64 27.47
N ILE A 40 -10.48 -10.87 27.19
CA ILE A 40 -9.91 -9.91 28.15
C ILE A 40 -10.97 -8.88 28.57
N ASP A 41 -11.73 -8.33 27.61
CA ASP A 41 -12.81 -7.39 27.92
C ASP A 41 -13.86 -7.99 28.86
N LEU A 42 -14.32 -9.21 28.57
CA LEU A 42 -15.32 -9.88 29.39
C LEU A 42 -14.80 -10.14 30.81
N ILE A 43 -13.55 -10.56 30.96
CA ILE A 43 -12.91 -10.75 32.28
C ILE A 43 -12.85 -9.43 33.05
N LEU A 44 -12.48 -8.32 32.40
CA LEU A 44 -12.42 -7.00 33.05
C LEU A 44 -13.81 -6.53 33.49
N LYS A 45 -14.84 -6.74 32.66
CA LYS A 45 -16.23 -6.42 32.98
C LYS A 45 -16.77 -7.23 34.16
N VAL A 46 -16.46 -8.54 34.22
CA VAL A 46 -16.82 -9.39 35.36
C VAL A 46 -16.17 -8.88 36.66
N LYS A 47 -14.96 -8.30 36.57
CA LYS A 47 -14.27 -7.66 37.70
C LYS A 47 -14.78 -6.25 38.03
N GLY A 48 -15.83 -5.77 37.38
CA GLY A 48 -16.45 -4.46 37.63
C GLY A 48 -15.79 -3.28 36.91
N ILE A 49 -14.84 -3.52 35.99
CA ILE A 49 -14.23 -2.45 35.19
C ILE A 49 -15.12 -2.19 33.98
N THR A 50 -15.82 -1.05 33.98
CA THR A 50 -16.85 -0.73 32.98
C THR A 50 -16.34 0.06 31.78
N ASP A 51 -15.32 0.92 31.96
CA ASP A 51 -14.67 1.63 30.85
C ASP A 51 -13.37 0.95 30.42
N THR A 52 -13.49 0.09 29.40
CA THR A 52 -12.38 -0.65 28.78
C THR A 52 -12.07 -0.16 27.36
N SER A 53 -12.65 0.98 26.95
CA SER A 53 -12.59 1.46 25.56
C SER A 53 -11.15 1.72 25.10
N LEU A 54 -10.37 2.44 25.91
CA LEU A 54 -9.00 2.81 25.60
C LEU A 54 -8.05 1.60 25.67
N SER A 55 -8.21 0.71 26.66
CA SER A 55 -7.40 -0.51 26.76
C SER A 55 -7.65 -1.48 25.60
N LYS A 56 -8.91 -1.60 25.14
CA LYS A 56 -9.24 -2.33 23.92
C LYS A 56 -8.55 -1.75 22.70
N LEU A 57 -8.60 -0.43 22.51
CA LEU A 57 -7.95 0.22 21.37
C LEU A 57 -6.45 -0.03 21.37
N LEU A 58 -5.79 0.07 22.53
CA LEU A 58 -4.36 -0.23 22.68
C LEU A 58 -4.03 -1.69 22.35
N LEU A 59 -4.91 -2.64 22.65
CA LEU A 59 -4.70 -4.05 22.26
C LEU A 59 -4.99 -4.28 20.77
N GLN A 60 -6.05 -3.64 20.24
CA GLN A 60 -6.48 -3.79 18.85
C GLN A 60 -5.58 -3.08 17.84
N ILE A 61 -4.68 -2.18 18.27
CA ILE A 61 -3.72 -1.52 17.37
C ILE A 61 -2.53 -2.42 17.02
N VAL A 62 -2.28 -3.48 17.80
CA VAL A 62 -1.15 -4.39 17.58
C VAL A 62 -1.27 -5.12 16.24
N PRO A 63 -2.40 -5.76 15.87
CA PRO A 63 -2.54 -6.41 14.57
C PRO A 63 -2.23 -5.53 13.35
N PRO A 64 -2.80 -4.31 13.17
CA PRO A 64 -2.49 -3.48 12.01
C PRO A 64 -1.02 -3.02 11.99
N LEU A 65 -0.39 -2.77 13.15
CA LEU A 65 1.05 -2.49 13.22
C LEU A 65 1.87 -3.68 12.71
N CYS A 66 1.52 -4.90 13.11
CA CYS A 66 2.16 -6.12 12.63
C CYS A 66 1.96 -6.34 11.13
N ILE A 67 0.82 -5.92 10.55
CA ILE A 67 0.51 -6.04 9.12
C ILE A 67 1.27 -5.01 8.27
N ILE A 68 1.51 -3.82 8.80
CA ILE A 68 2.17 -2.75 8.05
C ILE A 68 3.64 -3.03 7.79
N VAL A 69 4.33 -3.70 8.73
CA VAL A 69 5.74 -4.05 8.56
C VAL A 69 6.00 -4.89 7.29
N PRO A 70 5.34 -6.05 7.06
CA PRO A 70 5.54 -6.79 5.82
C PRO A 70 4.97 -6.09 4.59
N LEU A 71 3.95 -5.23 4.71
CA LEU A 71 3.53 -4.37 3.60
C LEU A 71 4.68 -3.45 3.15
N TYR A 72 5.38 -2.80 4.07
CA TYR A 72 6.57 -2.01 3.74
C TYR A 72 7.70 -2.87 3.16
N GLN A 73 7.97 -4.04 3.75
CA GLN A 73 9.01 -4.94 3.20
C GLN A 73 8.68 -5.42 1.78
N LEU A 74 7.41 -5.65 1.47
CA LEU A 74 6.95 -5.96 0.12
C LEU A 74 7.23 -4.81 -0.86
N LEU A 75 7.01 -3.56 -0.44
CA LEU A 75 7.36 -2.38 -1.24
C LEU A 75 8.88 -2.21 -1.41
N ASP A 76 9.65 -2.47 -0.36
CA ASP A 76 11.11 -2.48 -0.44
C ASP A 76 11.60 -3.55 -1.43
N LEU A 77 11.00 -4.74 -1.41
CA LEU A 77 11.29 -5.81 -2.36
C LEU A 77 11.05 -5.37 -3.80
N HIS A 78 9.91 -4.70 -4.05
CA HIS A 78 9.60 -4.11 -5.34
C HIS A 78 10.67 -3.10 -5.78
N GLY A 79 11.11 -2.23 -4.87
CA GLY A 79 12.18 -1.27 -5.14
C GLY A 79 13.53 -1.93 -5.44
N LEU A 80 13.88 -3.00 -4.72
CA LEU A 80 15.12 -3.76 -4.96
C LEU A 80 15.10 -4.45 -6.33
N VAL A 81 13.97 -5.03 -6.74
CA VAL A 81 13.82 -5.62 -8.07
C VAL A 81 14.00 -4.58 -9.17
N ILE A 82 13.45 -3.38 -9.01
CA ILE A 82 13.65 -2.28 -9.97
C ILE A 82 15.13 -1.88 -10.03
N LYS A 83 15.81 -1.74 -8.89
CA LYS A 83 17.24 -1.41 -8.85
C LYS A 83 18.10 -2.47 -9.52
N LYS A 84 17.79 -3.76 -9.30
CA LYS A 84 18.48 -4.87 -9.95
C LYS A 84 18.30 -4.83 -11.47
N GLN A 85 17.08 -4.60 -11.95
CA GLN A 85 16.83 -4.41 -13.38
C GLN A 85 17.59 -3.21 -13.96
N GLN A 86 17.71 -2.11 -13.23
CA GLN A 86 18.46 -0.94 -13.71
C GLN A 86 19.97 -1.22 -13.85
N ALA A 87 20.52 -2.14 -13.06
CA ALA A 87 21.93 -2.53 -13.14
C ALA A 87 22.18 -3.58 -14.22
N GLU A 88 21.24 -4.50 -14.42
CA GLU A 88 21.39 -5.66 -15.32
C GLU A 88 20.88 -5.40 -16.74
N ASN A 89 19.84 -4.56 -16.91
CA ASN A 89 19.25 -4.35 -18.22
C ASN A 89 20.10 -3.40 -19.07
N GLU A 90 20.42 -3.82 -20.29
CA GLU A 90 21.02 -2.93 -21.27
C GLU A 90 20.05 -1.77 -21.59
N PRO A 91 20.53 -0.51 -21.53
CA PRO A 91 19.71 0.64 -21.87
C PRO A 91 19.27 0.58 -23.34
N VAL A 92 17.99 0.85 -23.60
CA VAL A 92 17.53 0.97 -24.99
C VAL A 92 18.15 2.21 -25.59
N ASP A 93 18.83 2.07 -26.73
CA ASP A 93 19.41 3.21 -27.42
C ASP A 93 18.30 4.02 -28.13
N ILE A 94 17.91 5.13 -27.49
CA ILE A 94 16.88 6.07 -27.93
C ILE A 94 17.55 7.42 -28.24
N PRO A 95 17.37 7.98 -29.45
CA PRO A 95 18.06 9.18 -29.88
C PRO A 95 17.72 10.38 -28.98
N ARG A 96 18.71 11.26 -28.76
CA ARG A 96 18.53 12.47 -27.93
C ARG A 96 17.49 13.43 -28.51
N SER A 97 17.23 13.38 -29.81
CA SER A 97 16.17 14.19 -30.46
C SER A 97 14.78 13.91 -29.89
N ALA A 98 14.51 12.69 -29.41
CA ALA A 98 13.25 12.34 -28.76
C ALA A 98 13.01 13.13 -27.45
N ARG A 99 14.08 13.64 -26.80
CA ARG A 99 13.97 14.50 -25.61
C ARG A 99 13.18 15.77 -25.89
N ALA A 100 13.31 16.36 -27.07
CA ALA A 100 12.60 17.58 -27.42
C ALA A 100 11.08 17.35 -27.59
N ARG A 101 10.69 16.16 -28.06
CA ARG A 101 9.29 15.79 -28.32
C ARG A 101 8.57 15.28 -27.07
N TYR A 102 9.24 14.46 -26.27
CA TYR A 102 8.62 13.76 -25.12
C TYR A 102 9.06 14.32 -23.76
N GLY A 103 10.08 15.16 -23.70
CA GLY A 103 10.64 15.67 -22.45
C GLY A 103 11.71 14.76 -21.84
N ARG A 104 12.52 15.34 -20.94
CA ARG A 104 13.71 14.68 -20.36
C ARG A 104 13.37 13.47 -19.50
N MET A 105 12.32 13.55 -18.69
CA MET A 105 11.94 12.49 -17.74
C MET A 105 11.45 11.24 -18.49
N ILE A 106 10.49 11.43 -19.40
CA ILE A 106 9.94 10.35 -20.25
C ILE A 106 11.02 9.69 -21.09
N TRP A 107 11.93 10.47 -21.67
CA TRP A 107 13.08 9.95 -22.41
C TRP A 107 14.01 9.09 -21.54
N LYS A 108 14.27 9.51 -20.29
CA LYS A 108 15.11 8.75 -19.36
C LYS A 108 14.46 7.42 -18.98
N ASP A 109 13.16 7.43 -18.66
CA ASP A 109 12.42 6.23 -18.28
C ASP A 109 12.23 5.26 -19.45
N ALA A 110 12.07 5.77 -20.67
CA ALA A 110 12.04 4.93 -21.86
C ALA A 110 13.37 4.18 -22.05
N ARG A 111 14.50 4.83 -21.73
CA ARG A 111 15.86 4.31 -21.90
C ARG A 111 16.24 3.22 -20.90
N THR A 112 15.76 3.31 -19.65
CA THR A 112 16.16 2.40 -18.54
C THR A 112 15.65 0.96 -18.66
N ASN A 113 14.81 0.66 -19.67
CA ASN A 113 14.32 -0.68 -19.96
C ASN A 113 13.69 -1.46 -18.79
N ILE A 114 13.02 -0.75 -17.86
CA ILE A 114 12.45 -1.39 -16.66
C ILE A 114 11.14 -2.11 -17.00
N ASP A 115 10.99 -3.32 -16.47
CA ASP A 115 9.76 -4.10 -16.49
C ASP A 115 9.12 -4.12 -15.08
N TYR A 116 8.22 -3.16 -14.89
CA TYR A 116 7.46 -2.99 -13.65
C TYR A 116 6.46 -4.14 -13.38
N THR A 117 6.14 -4.97 -14.38
CA THR A 117 5.14 -6.04 -14.21
C THR A 117 5.66 -7.20 -13.37
N LYS A 118 6.97 -7.49 -13.42
CA LYS A 118 7.62 -8.47 -12.53
C LYS A 118 7.39 -8.15 -11.06
N GLY A 119 7.45 -6.86 -10.72
CA GLY A 119 7.22 -6.39 -9.36
C GLY A 119 5.77 -6.60 -8.89
N ILE A 120 4.78 -6.54 -9.79
CA ILE A 120 3.37 -6.81 -9.48
C ILE A 120 3.18 -8.28 -9.12
N THR A 121 3.69 -9.18 -9.97
CA THR A 121 3.57 -10.62 -9.74
C THR A 121 4.16 -11.02 -8.40
N LEU A 122 5.37 -10.54 -8.11
CA LEU A 122 6.06 -10.83 -6.87
C LEU A 122 5.31 -10.30 -5.63
N LEU A 123 4.72 -9.10 -5.70
CA LEU A 123 3.90 -8.56 -4.61
C LEU A 123 2.65 -9.43 -4.35
N LEU A 124 1.96 -9.84 -5.42
CA LEU A 124 0.74 -10.65 -5.31
C LEU A 124 1.03 -12.10 -4.85
N GLU A 125 2.12 -12.71 -5.31
CA GLU A 125 2.52 -14.07 -4.91
C GLU A 125 2.89 -14.16 -3.42
N HIS A 126 3.40 -13.07 -2.86
CA HIS A 126 3.79 -12.98 -1.45
C HIS A 126 2.70 -12.35 -0.56
N GLY A 127 1.43 -12.47 -0.95
CA GLY A 127 0.28 -12.27 -0.06
C GLY A 127 -0.12 -10.82 0.20
N PHE A 128 0.28 -9.88 -0.66
CA PHE A 128 -0.08 -8.47 -0.56
C PHE A 128 -1.60 -8.24 -0.46
N ASP A 129 -2.38 -8.97 -1.25
CA ASP A 129 -3.85 -8.92 -1.23
C ASP A 129 -4.43 -9.31 0.13
N THR A 130 -3.87 -10.36 0.74
CA THR A 130 -4.34 -10.93 1.99
C THR A 130 -3.98 -9.99 3.15
N LEU A 131 -2.78 -9.38 3.10
CA LEU A 131 -2.38 -8.34 4.03
C LEU A 131 -3.29 -7.10 3.93
N SER A 132 -3.64 -6.67 2.72
CA SER A 132 -4.54 -5.53 2.49
C SER A 132 -5.95 -5.79 3.07
N GLN A 133 -6.49 -6.99 2.85
CA GLN A 133 -7.79 -7.40 3.42
C GLN A 133 -7.77 -7.42 4.96
N LYS A 134 -6.68 -7.95 5.56
CA LYS A 134 -6.52 -8.00 7.02
C LYS A 134 -6.34 -6.62 7.63
N LEU A 135 -5.63 -5.73 6.94
CA LEU A 135 -5.48 -4.34 7.37
C LEU A 135 -6.85 -3.67 7.41
N PHE A 136 -7.63 -3.78 6.34
CA PHE A 136 -9.00 -3.25 6.30
C PHE A 136 -9.86 -3.80 7.44
N ALA A 137 -9.91 -5.13 7.62
CA ALA A 137 -10.70 -5.75 8.68
C ALA A 137 -10.28 -5.27 10.09
N SER A 138 -8.96 -5.11 10.31
CA SER A 138 -8.43 -4.59 11.57
C SER A 138 -8.84 -3.13 11.79
N LEU A 139 -8.77 -2.29 10.75
CA LEU A 139 -9.18 -0.88 10.80
C LEU A 139 -10.69 -0.73 11.04
N VAL A 140 -11.52 -1.58 10.43
CA VAL A 140 -12.97 -1.61 10.69
C VAL A 140 -13.25 -1.94 12.16
N THR A 141 -12.59 -2.98 12.69
CA THR A 141 -12.74 -3.39 14.10
C THR A 141 -12.33 -2.28 15.05
N LEU A 142 -11.19 -1.65 14.79
CA LEU A 142 -10.69 -0.50 15.54
C LEU A 142 -11.65 0.70 15.50
N THR A 143 -12.22 0.99 14.33
CA THR A 143 -13.18 2.08 14.14
C THR A 143 -14.48 1.79 14.88
N ALA A 144 -14.96 0.54 14.88
CA ALA A 144 -16.13 0.12 15.63
C ALA A 144 -15.94 0.28 17.14
N THR A 145 -14.77 -0.10 17.67
CA THR A 145 -14.43 0.14 19.08
C THR A 145 -14.39 1.64 19.38
N LEU A 146 -13.75 2.44 18.52
CA LEU A 146 -13.67 3.89 18.70
C LEU A 146 -15.05 4.57 18.66
N ALA A 147 -15.99 4.04 17.86
CA ALA A 147 -17.37 4.53 17.78
C ALA A 147 -18.18 4.37 19.07
N THR A 148 -17.69 3.55 20.03
CA THR A 148 -18.31 3.43 21.36
C THR A 148 -17.98 4.61 22.29
N VAL A 149 -16.96 5.41 21.95
CA VAL A 149 -16.60 6.63 22.68
C VAL A 149 -17.69 7.69 22.48
N LYS A 150 -18.12 8.34 23.56
CA LYS A 150 -19.18 9.35 23.49
C LYS A 150 -18.79 10.49 22.52
N GLY A 151 -19.66 10.80 21.56
CA GLY A 151 -19.45 11.88 20.59
C GLY A 151 -18.57 11.54 19.39
N SER A 152 -18.04 10.31 19.28
CA SER A 152 -17.13 9.93 18.19
C SER A 152 -17.82 9.47 16.90
N ILE A 153 -19.12 9.14 16.96
CA ILE A 153 -19.88 8.48 15.88
C ILE A 153 -19.71 9.18 14.53
N SER A 154 -19.86 10.51 14.49
CA SER A 154 -19.78 11.27 13.25
C SER A 154 -18.38 11.21 12.61
N ALA A 155 -17.32 11.26 13.42
CA ALA A 155 -15.93 11.16 12.94
C ALA A 155 -15.61 9.74 12.44
N CYS A 156 -16.04 8.72 13.19
CA CYS A 156 -15.90 7.32 12.79
C CYS A 156 -16.65 7.01 11.50
N LEU A 157 -17.88 7.51 11.35
CA LEU A 157 -18.68 7.36 10.13
C LEU A 157 -17.97 8.03 8.93
N SER A 158 -17.49 9.27 9.11
CA SER A 158 -16.75 10.00 8.09
C SER A 158 -15.52 9.24 7.58
N TYR A 159 -14.72 8.70 8.50
CA TYR A 159 -13.57 7.87 8.17
C TYR A 159 -13.98 6.59 7.44
N LEU A 160 -14.99 5.88 7.96
CA LEU A 160 -15.40 4.58 7.44
C LEU A 160 -16.00 4.71 6.04
N SER A 161 -16.80 5.73 5.76
CA SER A 161 -17.41 5.94 4.44
C SER A 161 -16.35 6.12 3.35
N ILE A 162 -15.33 6.95 3.58
CA ILE A 162 -14.24 7.15 2.62
C ILE A 162 -13.42 5.86 2.47
N THR A 163 -13.02 5.27 3.60
CA THR A 163 -12.19 4.06 3.63
C THR A 163 -12.87 2.89 2.92
N LEU A 164 -14.17 2.70 3.12
CA LEU A 164 -14.94 1.64 2.48
C LEU A 164 -14.93 1.78 0.95
N VAL A 165 -15.20 2.98 0.43
CA VAL A 165 -15.19 3.23 -1.03
C VAL A 165 -13.81 2.94 -1.62
N MET A 166 -12.74 3.44 -0.97
CA MET A 166 -11.36 3.23 -1.44
C MET A 166 -10.98 1.75 -1.42
N TYR A 167 -11.36 1.01 -0.38
CA TYR A 167 -11.07 -0.42 -0.29
C TYR A 167 -11.89 -1.28 -1.24
N LEU A 168 -13.15 -0.92 -1.53
CA LEU A 168 -13.95 -1.59 -2.55
C LEU A 168 -13.27 -1.51 -3.93
N LEU A 169 -12.84 -0.31 -4.33
CA LEU A 169 -12.08 -0.11 -5.57
C LEU A 169 -10.75 -0.88 -5.55
N SER A 170 -10.07 -0.89 -4.41
CA SER A 170 -8.78 -1.58 -4.24
C SER A 170 -8.92 -3.09 -4.34
N PHE A 171 -9.93 -3.69 -3.70
CA PHE A 171 -10.18 -5.13 -3.76
C PHE A 171 -10.67 -5.57 -5.14
N TRP A 172 -11.53 -4.78 -5.79
CA TRP A 172 -11.90 -5.02 -7.17
C TRP A 172 -10.66 -5.02 -8.09
N SER A 173 -9.77 -4.05 -7.90
CA SER A 173 -8.51 -3.96 -8.65
C SER A 173 -7.59 -5.17 -8.41
N LEU A 174 -7.46 -5.60 -7.15
CA LEU A 174 -6.68 -6.79 -6.79
C LEU A 174 -7.24 -8.07 -7.41
N ASP A 175 -8.56 -8.22 -7.45
CA ASP A 175 -9.21 -9.38 -8.07
C ASP A 175 -8.97 -9.43 -9.58
N GLN A 176 -9.12 -8.29 -10.27
CA GLN A 176 -8.80 -8.17 -11.70
C GLN A 176 -7.34 -8.54 -11.99
N MET A 177 -6.40 -8.08 -11.15
CA MET A 177 -4.99 -8.46 -11.27
C MET A 177 -4.78 -9.96 -11.03
N LYS A 178 -5.48 -10.58 -10.08
CA LYS A 178 -5.31 -12.03 -9.83
C LYS A 178 -5.79 -12.91 -10.97
N GLN A 179 -6.81 -12.48 -11.72
CA GLN A 179 -7.37 -13.24 -12.83
C GLN A 179 -6.46 -13.21 -14.08
N ASN A 180 -5.74 -12.11 -14.31
CA ASN A 180 -4.87 -11.93 -15.49
C ASN A 180 -3.44 -12.51 -15.29
N LYS A 181 -3.32 -13.83 -15.06
CA LYS A 181 -2.02 -14.45 -14.73
C LYS A 181 -1.04 -14.61 -15.89
N LYS A 182 -1.52 -14.67 -17.15
CA LYS A 182 -0.70 -15.04 -18.31
C LYS A 182 0.07 -13.87 -18.93
N GLU A 183 -0.53 -12.68 -19.00
CA GLU A 183 0.12 -11.48 -19.53
C GLU A 183 -0.26 -10.26 -18.67
N ARG A 184 0.69 -9.83 -17.84
CA ARG A 184 0.50 -8.69 -16.94
C ARG A 184 0.48 -7.39 -17.74
N LYS A 185 -0.56 -6.58 -17.54
CA LYS A 185 -0.66 -5.25 -18.18
C LYS A 185 0.02 -4.18 -17.34
N MET A 186 0.58 -3.17 -18.00
CA MET A 186 1.17 -2.03 -17.30
C MET A 186 0.15 -1.24 -16.48
N SER A 187 -1.12 -1.25 -16.88
CA SER A 187 -2.22 -0.66 -16.11
C SER A 187 -2.37 -1.29 -14.72
N GLU A 188 -2.00 -2.57 -14.57
CA GLU A 188 -1.99 -3.25 -13.27
C GLU A 188 -0.96 -2.61 -12.32
N TYR A 189 0.10 -1.99 -12.85
CA TYR A 189 1.07 -1.28 -12.02
C TYR A 189 0.45 -0.05 -11.35
N LEU A 190 -0.34 0.72 -12.11
CA LEU A 190 -1.08 1.86 -11.55
C LEU A 190 -2.10 1.37 -10.53
N LEU A 191 -2.86 0.32 -10.85
CA LEU A 191 -3.85 -0.25 -9.93
C LEU A 191 -3.21 -0.71 -8.62
N LEU A 192 -2.09 -1.43 -8.69
CA LEU A 192 -1.37 -1.87 -7.50
C LEU A 192 -0.82 -0.68 -6.68
N THR A 193 -0.33 0.36 -7.36
CA THR A 193 0.13 1.58 -6.70
C THR A 193 -1.01 2.26 -5.94
N ILE A 194 -2.20 2.35 -6.55
CA ILE A 194 -3.41 2.89 -5.91
C ILE A 194 -3.78 2.04 -4.68
N VAL A 195 -3.78 0.70 -4.79
CA VAL A 195 -4.08 -0.19 -3.67
C VAL A 195 -3.10 0.01 -2.50
N THR A 196 -1.80 0.11 -2.79
CA THR A 196 -0.77 0.39 -1.79
C THR A 196 -1.03 1.71 -1.07
N LEU A 197 -1.36 2.76 -1.83
CA LEU A 197 -1.64 4.08 -1.26
C LEU A 197 -2.90 4.07 -0.41
N THR A 198 -3.95 3.37 -0.83
CA THR A 198 -5.16 3.17 -0.02
C THR A 198 -4.82 2.57 1.34
N ASN A 199 -4.01 1.49 1.37
CA ASN A 199 -3.60 0.85 2.61
C ASN A 199 -2.84 1.83 3.54
N LEU A 200 -1.90 2.59 2.96
CA LEU A 200 -1.10 3.56 3.72
C LEU A 200 -1.95 4.72 4.26
N LEU A 201 -2.77 5.31 3.40
CA LEU A 201 -3.64 6.43 3.77
C LEU A 201 -4.65 6.02 4.83
N ALA A 202 -5.32 4.89 4.67
CA ALA A 202 -6.30 4.42 5.64
C ALA A 202 -5.67 4.28 7.03
N PHE A 203 -4.46 3.71 7.12
CA PHE A 203 -3.77 3.61 8.40
C PHE A 203 -3.38 4.97 8.99
N ILE A 204 -2.82 5.88 8.18
CA ILE A 204 -2.45 7.22 8.65
C ILE A 204 -3.68 7.99 9.12
N PHE A 205 -4.74 8.00 8.33
CA PHE A 205 -5.99 8.69 8.66
C PHE A 205 -6.73 8.06 9.83
N TYR A 206 -6.54 6.76 10.09
CA TYR A 206 -6.98 6.16 11.35
C TYR A 206 -6.26 6.75 12.56
N GLY A 207 -4.93 6.95 12.48
CA GLY A 207 -4.18 7.64 13.53
C GLY A 207 -4.69 9.08 13.76
N ILE A 208 -4.99 9.80 12.68
CA ILE A 208 -5.59 11.15 12.76
C ILE A 208 -7.00 11.08 13.36
N LEU A 209 -7.81 10.07 13.00
CA LEU A 209 -9.14 9.87 13.57
C LEU A 209 -9.08 9.69 15.10
N VAL A 210 -8.12 8.91 15.61
CA VAL A 210 -7.92 8.75 17.06
C VAL A 210 -7.63 10.11 17.71
N ALA A 211 -6.79 10.95 17.10
CA ALA A 211 -6.50 12.31 17.59
C ALA A 211 -7.73 13.24 17.50
N VAL A 212 -8.58 13.11 16.48
CA VAL A 212 -9.84 13.84 16.38
C VAL A 212 -10.79 13.45 17.52
N VAL A 213 -10.90 12.15 17.82
CA VAL A 213 -11.83 11.64 18.85
C VAL A 213 -11.36 11.97 20.26
N TYR A 214 -10.08 11.73 20.58
CA TYR A 214 -9.57 11.88 21.96
C TYR A 214 -8.98 13.25 22.27
N ALA A 215 -8.42 13.95 21.28
CA ALA A 215 -7.74 15.23 21.49
C ALA A 215 -8.47 16.41 20.82
N SER A 216 -9.62 16.17 20.18
CA SER A 216 -10.36 17.19 19.42
C SER A 216 -9.46 17.96 18.45
N PHE A 217 -8.47 17.27 17.87
CA PHE A 217 -7.42 17.86 17.05
C PHE A 217 -7.96 18.72 15.89
N MET A 218 -9.10 18.33 15.32
CA MET A 218 -9.82 19.15 14.34
C MET A 218 -11.32 18.80 14.33
N PRO A 219 -12.19 19.70 13.82
CA PRO A 219 -13.59 19.40 13.61
C PRO A 219 -13.82 18.25 12.61
N THR A 220 -14.86 17.44 12.84
CA THR A 220 -15.20 16.28 11.99
C THR A 220 -15.37 16.65 10.51
N ASN A 221 -15.99 17.80 10.20
CA ASN A 221 -16.17 18.25 8.83
C ASN A 221 -14.81 18.50 8.15
N ASN A 222 -13.86 19.14 8.85
CA ASN A 222 -12.53 19.39 8.33
C ASN A 222 -11.76 18.08 8.12
N PHE A 223 -11.90 17.12 9.05
CA PHE A 223 -11.31 15.79 8.91
C PHE A 223 -11.83 15.07 7.67
N LEU A 224 -13.15 15.06 7.45
CA LEU A 224 -13.78 14.45 6.27
C LEU A 224 -13.23 15.06 4.97
N TRP A 225 -13.25 16.38 4.83
CA TRP A 225 -12.76 17.06 3.62
C TRP A 225 -11.27 16.85 3.41
N THR A 226 -10.47 16.88 4.47
CA THR A 226 -9.03 16.62 4.38
C THR A 226 -8.76 15.21 3.86
N TYR A 227 -9.43 14.20 4.43
CA TYR A 227 -9.24 12.82 3.99
C TYR A 227 -9.70 12.62 2.55
N LEU A 228 -10.83 13.19 2.16
CA LEU A 228 -11.34 13.11 0.81
C LEU A 228 -10.39 13.78 -0.20
N LEU A 229 -9.98 15.02 0.06
CA LEU A 229 -9.13 15.79 -0.85
C LEU A 229 -7.74 15.16 -1.00
N VAL A 230 -7.14 14.67 0.09
CA VAL A 230 -5.85 13.97 0.03
C VAL A 230 -5.99 12.67 -0.78
N SER A 231 -7.07 11.91 -0.57
CA SER A 231 -7.31 10.67 -1.31
C SER A 231 -7.48 10.92 -2.81
N VAL A 232 -8.33 11.87 -3.19
CA VAL A 232 -8.58 12.24 -4.59
C VAL A 232 -7.32 12.83 -5.23
N GLY A 233 -6.63 13.74 -4.53
CA GLY A 233 -5.42 14.38 -5.02
C GLY A 233 -4.30 13.38 -5.30
N LEU A 234 -4.11 12.38 -4.44
CA LEU A 234 -3.12 11.33 -4.67
C LEU A 234 -3.49 10.44 -5.84
N VAL A 235 -4.74 9.99 -5.95
CA VAL A 235 -5.19 9.20 -7.11
C VAL A 235 -4.98 9.98 -8.41
N ALA A 236 -5.31 11.27 -8.43
CA ALA A 236 -5.07 12.14 -9.59
C ALA A 236 -3.58 12.28 -9.92
N TYR A 237 -2.73 12.49 -8.91
CA TYR A 237 -1.28 12.60 -9.08
C TYR A 237 -0.66 11.31 -9.67
N PHE A 238 -1.01 10.14 -9.12
CA PHE A 238 -0.50 8.87 -9.65
C PHE A 238 -1.07 8.53 -11.03
N GLY A 239 -2.34 8.91 -11.29
CA GLY A 239 -2.90 8.85 -12.64
C GLY A 239 -2.12 9.70 -13.65
N TRP A 240 -1.67 10.88 -13.24
CA TRP A 240 -0.78 11.73 -14.05
C TRP A 240 0.58 11.05 -14.29
N CYS A 241 1.25 10.56 -13.25
CA CYS A 241 2.54 9.86 -13.39
C CYS A 241 2.43 8.64 -14.31
N TYR A 242 1.33 7.89 -14.23
CA TYR A 242 1.08 6.76 -15.12
C TYR A 242 0.91 7.17 -16.58
N ARG A 243 0.32 8.33 -16.86
CA ARG A 243 0.24 8.87 -18.23
C ARG A 243 1.62 9.09 -18.84
N ASP A 244 2.58 9.58 -18.05
CA ASP A 244 3.95 9.78 -18.51
C ASP A 244 4.69 8.44 -18.74
N LEU A 245 4.39 7.44 -17.93
CA LEU A 245 4.87 6.07 -18.09
C LEU A 245 4.36 5.40 -19.38
N ILE A 246 3.09 5.63 -19.75
CA ILE A 246 2.53 5.19 -21.04
C ILE A 246 3.29 5.85 -22.20
N LYS A 247 3.52 7.17 -22.14
CA LYS A 247 4.27 7.89 -23.17
C LYS A 247 5.70 7.34 -23.30
N ALA A 248 6.36 6.99 -22.18
CA ALA A 248 7.69 6.40 -22.20
C ALA A 248 7.72 5.04 -22.91
N ARG A 249 6.71 4.19 -22.68
CA ARG A 249 6.56 2.93 -23.42
C ARG A 249 6.27 3.15 -24.90
N LYS A 250 5.41 4.11 -25.24
CA LYS A 250 5.10 4.45 -26.63
C LYS A 250 6.37 4.88 -27.38
N LEU A 251 7.17 5.76 -26.77
CA LEU A 251 8.46 6.19 -27.33
C LEU A 251 9.39 4.99 -27.56
N ARG A 252 9.48 4.06 -26.60
CA ARG A 252 10.30 2.84 -26.76
C ARG A 252 9.84 2.01 -27.96
N ALA A 253 8.53 1.81 -28.11
CA ALA A 253 7.96 1.02 -29.21
C ALA A 253 8.18 1.69 -30.59
N GLU A 254 8.00 3.01 -30.68
CA GLU A 254 8.23 3.78 -31.91
C GLU A 254 9.69 3.63 -32.39
N GLU A 255 10.66 3.68 -31.47
CA GLU A 255 12.08 3.56 -31.82
C GLU A 255 12.52 2.12 -32.11
N SER A 256 11.89 1.11 -31.50
CA SER A 256 12.15 -0.29 -31.87
C SER A 256 11.67 -0.63 -33.28
N ILE A 257 10.52 -0.09 -33.70
CA ILE A 257 9.96 -0.29 -35.04
C ILE A 257 10.87 0.34 -36.10
N LYS A 258 11.31 1.59 -35.88
CA LYS A 258 12.24 2.28 -36.80
C LYS A 258 13.57 1.55 -36.98
N LYS A 259 14.05 0.83 -35.95
CA LYS A 259 15.28 0.02 -36.08
C LYS A 259 15.06 -1.22 -36.93
N GLN A 260 13.88 -1.82 -36.87
CA GLN A 260 13.52 -2.97 -37.70
C GLN A 260 13.25 -2.58 -39.16
N GLU A 261 12.70 -1.40 -39.42
CA GLU A 261 12.46 -0.90 -40.79
C GLU A 261 13.74 -0.46 -41.51
N ASN A 262 14.83 -0.18 -40.77
CA ASN A 262 16.12 0.24 -41.31
C ASN A 262 17.17 -0.89 -41.37
N GLN A 263 16.77 -2.14 -41.10
CA GLN A 263 17.58 -3.36 -41.24
C GLN A 263 17.10 -4.18 -42.44
#